data_AF-A0A2D4WUP0-F1
#
_entry.id   AF-A0A2D4WUP0-F1
#
_cell.length_a   1.000
_cell.length_b   1.000
_cell.length_c   1.000
_cell.angle_alpha   90.00
_cell.angle_beta   90.00
_cell.angle_gamma   90.00
#
_symmetry.space_group_name_H-M   'P 1'
#
loop_
_entity.id
_entity.type
_entity.pdbx_description
1 polymer ?
#
loop_
_entity_poly.entity_id
_entity_poly.type
_entity_poly.pdbx_seq_one_letter_code
_entity_poly.pdbx_strand_id
1 'polypeptide(L)'
;ACMSFNNASYREVTRSGNLNNGYDLNLINSTRQMVPAIYAWQEIDPSVEIRTFELSRCSTSGLNETFHIGVKVCDIGNGMWHYEYAVYNLDCDRAFQSFEVPVNGTYENAEQAFAVYHSNEVYANEAWSAGYDSSAGTLKWNSDTFAQNEEANALRWNTMHTFSFDTSDPPVEGQAMLNTFKDGAEIMVNMIVPNADFVDNSCASDLNGDNVVDGQDLAKVLAFWGNAGGDIDGDGTTGGTDLAAVLADWGCIGE
;
A
#
# COMPACT_ATOMS: atom_id res chain seq x y z
N ALA A 1 -16.61 -14.77 -2.50
CA ALA A 1 -18.02 -14.37 -2.24
C ALA A 1 -17.98 -13.22 -1.24
N CYS A 2 -18.47 -12.04 -1.61
CA CYS A 2 -18.32 -10.83 -0.78
C CYS A 2 -19.45 -10.77 0.28
N MET A 3 -19.20 -11.33 1.45
CA MET A 3 -20.06 -11.17 2.62
C MET A 3 -19.24 -10.56 3.77
N SER A 4 -19.49 -9.31 4.16
CA SER A 4 -19.43 -8.96 5.57
C SER A 4 -20.05 -7.62 5.97
N PHE A 5 -20.77 -7.63 7.10
CA PHE A 5 -20.83 -6.52 8.05
C PHE A 5 -19.68 -6.74 9.04
N ASN A 6 -19.00 -5.71 9.54
CA ASN A 6 -17.91 -5.81 10.53
C ASN A 6 -18.14 -6.96 11.56
N ASN A 7 -17.53 -8.12 11.26
CA ASN A 7 -17.69 -9.38 11.99
C ASN A 7 -16.39 -9.80 12.68
N ALA A 8 -15.37 -8.94 12.63
CA ALA A 8 -14.13 -9.16 13.35
C ALA A 8 -14.27 -8.69 14.80
N SER A 9 -13.62 -9.39 15.72
CA SER A 9 -13.59 -9.06 17.13
C SER A 9 -12.27 -9.57 17.68
N TYR A 10 -11.69 -8.86 18.64
CA TYR A 10 -10.49 -9.35 19.31
C TYR A 10 -10.70 -9.49 20.81
N ARG A 11 -9.88 -10.37 21.38
CA ARG A 11 -9.77 -10.53 22.82
C ARG A 11 -8.33 -10.86 23.14
N GLU A 12 -7.80 -10.17 24.13
CA GLU A 12 -6.46 -10.42 24.62
C GLU A 12 -6.37 -11.80 25.29
N VAL A 13 -5.23 -12.46 25.12
CA VAL A 13 -4.96 -13.77 25.70
C VAL A 13 -3.59 -13.77 26.37
N THR A 14 -3.47 -14.49 27.48
CA THR A 14 -2.17 -14.81 28.06
C THR A 14 -1.80 -16.25 27.77
N ARG A 15 -0.52 -16.48 27.55
CA ARG A 15 0.03 -17.82 27.32
C ARG A 15 0.58 -18.37 28.62
N SER A 16 0.18 -19.58 28.99
CA SER A 16 0.81 -20.37 30.05
C SER A 16 1.29 -21.71 29.51
N GLY A 17 2.03 -22.47 30.32
CA GLY A 17 2.57 -23.79 29.92
C GLY A 17 4.04 -23.76 29.52
N ASN A 18 4.50 -24.83 28.87
CA ASN A 18 5.89 -25.00 28.46
C ASN A 18 6.01 -25.90 27.23
N LEU A 19 7.19 -25.90 26.59
CA LEU A 19 7.44 -26.64 25.34
C LEU A 19 7.08 -28.13 25.42
N ASN A 20 7.27 -28.78 26.58
CA ASN A 20 7.10 -30.22 26.74
C ASN A 20 5.66 -30.63 27.05
N ASN A 21 4.83 -29.70 27.54
CA ASN A 21 3.44 -29.97 27.95
C ASN A 21 2.40 -29.20 27.13
N GLY A 22 2.83 -28.47 26.11
CA GLY A 22 1.97 -27.57 25.35
C GLY A 22 1.77 -26.21 26.03
N TYR A 23 1.11 -25.33 25.30
CA TYR A 23 0.81 -23.97 25.74
C TYR A 23 -0.69 -23.76 25.79
N ASP A 24 -1.18 -23.24 26.91
CA ASP A 24 -2.57 -22.85 27.07
C ASP A 24 -2.73 -21.38 26.69
N LEU A 25 -3.85 -21.06 26.02
CA LEU A 25 -4.29 -19.70 25.77
C LEU A 25 -5.41 -19.35 26.75
N ASN A 26 -5.12 -18.49 27.72
CA ASN A 26 -6.08 -18.03 28.70
C ASN A 26 -6.66 -16.70 28.25
N LEU A 27 -7.97 -16.65 28.04
CA LEU A 27 -8.65 -15.41 27.68
C LEU A 27 -8.60 -14.42 28.84
N ILE A 28 -8.12 -13.21 28.58
CA ILE A 28 -8.14 -12.11 29.54
C ILE A 28 -9.00 -10.95 29.00
N ASN A 29 -9.45 -10.08 29.89
CA ASN A 29 -10.35 -8.96 29.57
C ASN A 29 -11.65 -9.38 28.85
N SER A 30 -12.46 -8.40 28.43
CA SER A 30 -13.68 -8.65 27.63
C SER A 30 -13.37 -8.62 26.14
N THR A 31 -14.13 -9.39 25.35
CA THR A 31 -14.08 -9.30 23.88
C THR A 31 -14.47 -7.90 23.41
N ARG A 32 -13.64 -7.30 22.57
CA ARG A 32 -13.95 -6.08 21.83
C ARG A 32 -14.71 -6.48 20.57
N GLN A 33 -16.03 -6.38 20.67
CA GLN A 33 -16.93 -6.84 19.61
C GLN A 33 -16.95 -5.86 18.44
N MET A 34 -17.02 -6.38 17.22
CA MET A 34 -17.06 -5.57 15.98
C MET A 34 -15.86 -4.62 15.89
N VAL A 35 -14.68 -5.09 16.28
CA VAL A 35 -13.42 -4.37 16.11
C VAL A 35 -12.36 -5.37 15.69
N PRO A 36 -11.73 -5.19 14.51
CA PRO A 36 -10.60 -6.01 14.08
C PRO A 36 -9.41 -6.01 15.04
N ALA A 37 -8.67 -7.11 15.08
CA ALA A 37 -7.53 -7.27 15.99
C ALA A 37 -6.38 -6.29 15.74
N ILE A 38 -6.26 -5.72 14.53
CA ILE A 38 -5.24 -4.69 14.23
C ILE A 38 -5.35 -3.48 15.18
N TYR A 39 -6.56 -3.13 15.63
CA TYR A 39 -6.77 -2.03 16.58
C TYR A 39 -6.22 -2.31 17.98
N ALA A 40 -5.94 -3.57 18.33
CA ALA A 40 -5.22 -3.89 19.57
C ALA A 40 -3.80 -3.29 19.55
N TRP A 41 -3.18 -3.14 18.37
CA TRP A 41 -1.86 -2.52 18.24
C TRP A 41 -1.88 -1.07 18.69
N GLN A 42 -2.89 -0.30 18.26
CA GLN A 42 -3.10 1.08 18.68
C GLN A 42 -3.54 1.22 20.14
N GLU A 43 -4.25 0.23 20.70
CA GLU A 43 -4.58 0.21 22.14
C GLU A 43 -3.33 0.04 23.00
N ILE A 44 -2.34 -0.73 22.53
CA ILE A 44 -1.06 -0.97 23.22
C ILE A 44 -0.08 0.18 23.01
N ASP A 45 0.04 0.68 21.78
CA ASP A 45 0.88 1.81 21.41
C ASP A 45 0.04 2.90 20.70
N PRO A 46 -0.33 3.98 21.42
CA PRO A 46 -1.14 5.06 20.87
C PRO A 46 -0.51 5.84 19.71
N SER A 47 0.79 5.64 19.43
CA SER A 47 1.47 6.28 18.30
C SER A 47 1.33 5.50 16.98
N VAL A 48 0.68 4.34 17.01
CA VAL A 48 0.27 3.61 15.81
C VAL A 48 -0.90 4.34 15.16
N GLU A 49 -0.80 4.61 13.86
CA GLU A 49 -1.90 5.11 13.05
C GLU A 49 -2.53 3.97 12.27
N ILE A 50 -3.86 3.80 12.38
CA ILE A 50 -4.61 2.80 11.61
C ILE A 50 -5.65 3.51 10.76
N ARG A 51 -5.62 3.25 9.45
CA ARG A 51 -6.60 3.74 8.48
C ARG A 51 -7.42 2.58 7.93
N THR A 52 -8.68 2.88 7.58
CA THR A 52 -9.61 1.95 6.96
C THR A 52 -9.83 2.40 5.53
N PHE A 53 -9.76 1.45 4.60
CA PHE A 53 -9.91 1.68 3.18
C PHE A 53 -10.95 0.72 2.61
N GLU A 54 -11.57 1.14 1.51
CA GLU A 54 -12.59 0.38 0.81
C GLU A 54 -12.28 0.37 -0.69
N LEU A 55 -12.15 -0.80 -1.31
CA LEU A 55 -11.82 -0.90 -2.74
C LEU A 55 -12.98 -0.43 -3.61
N SER A 56 -14.16 -0.99 -3.35
CA SER A 56 -15.41 -0.63 -4.01
C SER A 56 -16.58 -1.33 -3.32
N ARG A 57 -17.81 -0.94 -3.68
CA ARG A 57 -18.99 -1.72 -3.33
C ARG A 57 -19.05 -2.97 -4.20
N CYS A 58 -19.13 -4.14 -3.58
CA CYS A 58 -19.42 -5.37 -4.28
C CYS A 58 -20.76 -5.25 -5.02
N SER A 59 -20.72 -5.43 -6.34
CA SER A 59 -21.91 -5.37 -7.20
C SER A 59 -22.94 -6.47 -6.88
N THR A 60 -22.52 -7.56 -6.25
CA THR A 60 -23.40 -8.69 -5.89
C THR A 60 -24.07 -8.50 -4.54
N SER A 61 -23.32 -8.10 -3.50
CA SER A 61 -23.84 -7.99 -2.13
C SER A 61 -24.18 -6.55 -1.71
N GLY A 62 -23.70 -5.54 -2.43
CA GLY A 62 -23.84 -4.12 -2.09
C GLY A 62 -22.98 -3.64 -0.92
N LEU A 63 -22.15 -4.54 -0.35
CA LEU A 63 -21.24 -4.30 0.77
C LEU A 63 -19.86 -3.85 0.28
N ASN A 64 -19.12 -3.13 1.12
CA ASN A 64 -17.78 -2.64 0.81
C ASN A 64 -16.76 -3.76 0.97
N GLU A 65 -15.77 -3.82 0.07
CA GLU A 65 -14.54 -4.61 0.28
C GLU A 65 -13.56 -3.78 1.10
N THR A 66 -13.40 -4.14 2.37
CA THR A 66 -12.73 -3.38 3.42
C THR A 66 -11.39 -4.00 3.77
N PHE A 67 -10.41 -3.14 3.97
CA PHE A 67 -9.11 -3.49 4.53
C PHE A 67 -8.59 -2.36 5.43
N HIS A 68 -7.61 -2.70 6.26
CA HIS A 68 -7.00 -1.76 7.20
C HIS A 68 -5.50 -1.75 6.98
N ILE A 69 -4.89 -0.57 7.09
CA ILE A 69 -3.44 -0.46 7.16
C ILE A 69 -3.07 0.29 8.43
N GLY A 70 -2.24 -0.34 9.24
CA GLY A 70 -1.59 0.25 10.40
C GLY A 70 -0.15 0.63 10.06
N VAL A 71 0.34 1.73 10.63
CA VAL A 71 1.75 2.14 10.54
C VAL A 71 2.25 2.60 11.90
N LYS A 72 3.48 2.19 12.22
CA LYS A 72 4.29 2.72 13.31
C LYS A 72 5.61 3.18 12.74
N VAL A 73 6.00 4.39 13.13
CA VAL A 73 7.30 4.98 12.77
C VAL A 73 8.11 5.24 14.05
N CYS A 74 9.38 4.83 14.01
CA CYS A 74 10.31 4.96 15.12
C CYS A 74 11.59 5.64 14.63
N ASP A 75 12.01 6.73 15.28
CA ASP A 75 13.36 7.28 15.12
C ASP A 75 14.35 6.30 15.79
N ILE A 76 15.23 5.71 14.99
CA ILE A 76 16.26 4.77 15.47
C ILE A 76 17.64 5.44 15.63
N GLY A 77 17.69 6.76 15.51
CA GLY A 77 18.89 7.57 15.61
C GLY A 77 19.65 7.70 14.30
N ASN A 78 20.66 8.59 14.29
CA ASN A 78 21.51 8.86 13.13
C ASN A 78 20.77 9.33 11.86
N GLY A 79 19.57 9.89 12.01
CA GLY A 79 18.73 10.32 10.89
C GLY A 79 18.04 9.17 10.16
N MET A 80 17.97 7.98 10.78
CA MET A 80 17.27 6.81 10.26
C MET A 80 15.95 6.60 10.98
N TRP A 81 14.98 6.09 10.25
CA TRP A 81 13.64 5.78 10.72
C TRP A 81 13.32 4.32 10.40
N HIS A 82 12.76 3.62 11.39
CA HIS A 82 12.17 2.31 11.23
C HIS A 82 10.67 2.47 10.96
N TYR A 83 10.21 1.88 9.86
CA TYR A 83 8.79 1.79 9.52
C TYR A 83 8.33 0.36 9.73
N GLU A 84 7.20 0.20 10.39
CA GLU A 84 6.46 -1.05 10.46
C GLU A 84 5.03 -0.81 9.98
N TYR A 85 4.65 -1.53 8.92
CA TYR A 85 3.31 -1.52 8.33
C TYR A 85 2.62 -2.84 8.62
N ALA A 86 1.32 -2.79 8.89
CA ALA A 86 0.46 -3.97 8.99
C ALA A 86 -0.73 -3.80 8.04
N VAL A 87 -0.82 -4.65 7.03
CA VAL A 87 -1.94 -4.66 6.07
C VAL A 87 -2.85 -5.81 6.42
N TYR A 88 -4.08 -5.51 6.85
CA TYR A 88 -5.10 -6.50 7.21
C TYR A 88 -6.27 -6.45 6.23
N ASN A 89 -6.47 -7.55 5.49
CA ASN A 89 -7.61 -7.70 4.60
C ASN A 89 -8.79 -8.26 5.39
N LEU A 90 -9.81 -7.42 5.64
CA LEU A 90 -10.99 -7.86 6.39
C LEU A 90 -11.91 -8.73 5.53
N ASP A 91 -12.17 -8.36 4.27
CA ASP A 91 -13.13 -9.05 3.40
C ASP A 91 -12.98 -8.85 1.87
N CYS A 92 -11.85 -8.31 1.39
CA CYS A 92 -11.56 -8.21 -0.03
C CYS A 92 -11.28 -9.60 -0.64
N ASP A 93 -12.22 -10.12 -1.43
CA ASP A 93 -12.09 -11.42 -2.13
C ASP A 93 -10.99 -11.36 -3.19
N ARG A 94 -10.80 -10.18 -3.78
CA ARG A 94 -9.75 -9.87 -4.77
C ARG A 94 -8.34 -10.13 -4.23
N ALA A 95 -8.16 -10.08 -2.91
CA ALA A 95 -6.88 -10.20 -2.19
C ALA A 95 -5.81 -9.20 -2.69
N PHE A 96 -4.64 -9.18 -2.07
CA PHE A 96 -3.53 -8.32 -2.48
C PHE A 96 -2.27 -9.12 -2.74
N GLN A 97 -1.48 -8.67 -3.71
CA GLN A 97 -0.24 -9.33 -4.12
C GLN A 97 1.00 -8.43 -3.99
N SER A 98 0.81 -7.14 -3.73
CA SER A 98 1.90 -6.21 -3.45
C SER A 98 1.50 -5.16 -2.43
N PHE A 99 2.53 -4.58 -1.81
CA PHE A 99 2.47 -3.37 -1.00
C PHE A 99 3.73 -2.55 -1.31
N GLU A 100 3.55 -1.26 -1.56
CA GLU A 100 4.60 -0.40 -2.11
C GLU A 100 4.56 0.97 -1.44
N VAL A 101 5.72 1.47 -1.03
CA VAL A 101 5.87 2.77 -0.38
C VAL A 101 7.01 3.56 -1.03
N PRO A 102 6.89 4.89 -1.13
CA PRO A 102 7.93 5.72 -1.74
C PRO A 102 9.18 5.77 -0.83
N VAL A 103 10.37 5.70 -1.44
CA VAL A 103 11.67 5.85 -0.77
C VAL A 103 12.67 6.50 -1.73
N ASN A 104 13.54 7.39 -1.25
CA ASN A 104 14.60 8.04 -2.03
C ASN A 104 15.84 7.13 -2.15
N GLY A 105 15.62 5.88 -2.58
CA GLY A 105 16.66 4.92 -2.95
C GLY A 105 17.52 4.35 -1.81
N THR A 106 17.37 4.81 -0.57
CA THR A 106 18.06 4.22 0.59
C THR A 106 17.06 3.48 1.47
N TYR A 107 17.19 2.15 1.51
CA TYR A 107 16.47 1.31 2.45
C TYR A 107 17.36 0.15 2.90
N GLU A 108 17.16 -0.30 4.13
CA GLU A 108 17.83 -1.46 4.73
C GLU A 108 16.81 -2.32 5.50
N ASN A 109 17.18 -3.56 5.81
CA ASN A 109 16.38 -4.46 6.65
C ASN A 109 14.92 -4.61 6.21
N ALA A 110 14.67 -4.65 4.90
CA ALA A 110 13.34 -4.88 4.36
C ALA A 110 12.89 -6.31 4.63
N GLU A 111 11.85 -6.46 5.46
CA GLU A 111 11.32 -7.74 5.89
C GLU A 111 9.80 -7.80 5.70
N GLN A 112 9.30 -9.02 5.60
CA GLN A 112 7.88 -9.31 5.58
C GLN A 112 7.60 -10.44 6.57
N ALA A 113 6.52 -10.32 7.34
CA ALA A 113 6.05 -11.40 8.21
C ALA A 113 4.55 -11.66 8.02
N PHE A 114 4.16 -12.91 8.25
CA PHE A 114 2.79 -13.39 8.10
C PHE A 114 2.58 -14.67 8.90
N ALA A 115 1.32 -15.02 9.16
CA ALA A 115 0.97 -16.30 9.74
C ALA A 115 1.06 -17.41 8.69
N VAL A 116 1.93 -18.39 8.93
CA VAL A 116 2.17 -19.53 8.02
C VAL A 116 0.94 -20.43 7.94
N TYR A 117 0.48 -20.71 6.72
CA TYR A 117 -0.57 -21.67 6.45
C TYR A 117 -0.12 -23.09 6.86
N HIS A 118 -1.01 -23.84 7.51
CA HIS A 118 -0.71 -25.15 8.05
C HIS A 118 -1.89 -26.11 7.88
N SER A 119 -1.78 -27.35 8.37
CA SER A 119 -2.86 -28.34 8.38
C SER A 119 -3.41 -28.71 6.98
N ASN A 120 -2.50 -28.89 6.02
CA ASN A 120 -2.79 -29.23 4.62
C ASN A 120 -3.54 -28.12 3.84
N GLU A 121 -3.38 -26.87 4.26
CA GLU A 121 -3.81 -25.73 3.46
C GLU A 121 -3.11 -25.72 2.10
N VAL A 122 -3.83 -25.31 1.05
CA VAL A 122 -3.32 -25.36 -0.32
C VAL A 122 -2.42 -24.18 -0.67
N TYR A 123 -2.50 -23.10 0.10
CA TYR A 123 -1.76 -21.87 -0.16
C TYR A 123 -0.28 -22.00 0.20
N ALA A 124 0.57 -21.44 -0.65
CA ALA A 124 2.01 -21.39 -0.49
C ALA A 124 2.41 -20.51 0.70
N ASN A 125 3.55 -20.84 1.30
CA ASN A 125 4.17 -20.09 2.39
C ASN A 125 5.47 -19.39 1.96
N GLU A 126 5.64 -19.16 0.65
CA GLU A 126 6.80 -18.40 0.17
C GLU A 126 6.66 -16.93 0.61
N ALA A 127 7.73 -16.38 1.17
CA ALA A 127 7.75 -14.99 1.61
C ALA A 127 7.67 -14.04 0.41
N TRP A 128 7.15 -12.83 0.63
CA TRP A 128 7.16 -11.81 -0.42
C TRP A 128 8.59 -11.33 -0.66
N SER A 129 8.92 -11.11 -1.93
CA SER A 129 10.22 -10.53 -2.29
C SER A 129 10.15 -9.02 -2.10
N ALA A 130 11.17 -8.45 -1.45
CA ALA A 130 11.34 -7.00 -1.31
C ALA A 130 12.33 -6.49 -2.36
N GLY A 131 12.02 -5.40 -3.05
CA GLY A 131 12.89 -4.79 -4.05
C GLY A 131 12.62 -3.30 -4.24
N TYR A 132 13.67 -2.55 -4.54
CA TYR A 132 13.54 -1.16 -4.96
C TYR A 132 13.22 -1.08 -6.44
N ASP A 133 12.13 -0.40 -6.76
CA ASP A 133 11.77 -0.02 -8.10
C ASP A 133 12.32 1.38 -8.39
N SER A 134 13.35 1.44 -9.22
CA SER A 134 14.00 2.70 -9.56
C SER A 134 13.22 3.56 -10.54
N SER A 135 12.26 3.00 -11.29
CA SER A 135 11.38 3.84 -12.14
C SER A 135 10.32 4.53 -11.30
N ALA A 136 9.75 3.82 -10.33
CA ALA A 136 8.72 4.36 -9.45
C ALA A 136 9.27 5.11 -8.22
N GLY A 137 10.54 4.91 -7.85
CA GLY A 137 11.09 5.45 -6.60
C GLY A 137 10.46 4.82 -5.37
N THR A 138 10.12 3.53 -5.43
CA THR A 138 9.39 2.83 -4.36
C THR A 138 10.14 1.60 -3.87
N LEU A 139 9.92 1.27 -2.60
CA LEU A 139 10.21 -0.05 -2.05
C LEU A 139 8.94 -0.88 -2.16
N LYS A 140 9.03 -2.00 -2.87
CA LYS A 140 7.94 -2.92 -3.17
C LYS A 140 8.17 -4.27 -2.52
N TRP A 141 7.14 -4.78 -1.86
CA TRP A 141 7.02 -6.21 -1.55
C TRP A 141 5.98 -6.84 -2.45
N ASN A 142 6.26 -8.01 -3.02
CA ASN A 142 5.27 -8.74 -3.80
C ASN A 142 5.40 -10.27 -3.72
N SER A 143 4.28 -10.96 -3.91
CA SER A 143 4.25 -12.40 -4.21
C SER A 143 4.32 -12.66 -5.72
N ASP A 144 4.29 -13.94 -6.11
CA ASP A 144 3.88 -14.33 -7.47
C ASP A 144 2.50 -13.74 -7.80
N THR A 145 2.26 -13.49 -9.09
CA THR A 145 0.95 -13.06 -9.59
C THR A 145 -0.04 -14.22 -9.66
N PHE A 146 -1.34 -13.92 -9.67
CA PHE A 146 -2.38 -14.94 -9.81
C PHE A 146 -2.22 -15.78 -11.09
N ALA A 147 -1.77 -15.17 -12.19
CA ALA A 147 -1.53 -15.87 -13.45
C ALA A 147 -0.34 -16.85 -13.40
N GLN A 148 0.64 -16.60 -12.54
CA GLN A 148 1.79 -17.48 -12.34
C GLN A 148 1.47 -18.61 -11.35
N ASN A 149 0.73 -18.30 -10.29
CA ASN A 149 0.49 -19.21 -9.18
C ASN A 149 -0.79 -18.80 -8.43
N GLU A 150 -1.91 -19.48 -8.67
CA GLU A 150 -3.19 -19.18 -8.00
C GLU A 150 -3.10 -19.41 -6.48
N GLU A 151 -2.27 -20.36 -6.06
CA GLU A 151 -1.98 -20.70 -4.66
C GLU A 151 -0.90 -19.83 -4.01
N ALA A 152 -0.39 -18.78 -4.68
CA ALA A 152 0.62 -17.89 -4.11
C ALA A 152 0.23 -17.35 -2.72
N ASN A 153 1.23 -16.92 -1.96
CA ASN A 153 1.05 -16.33 -0.64
C ASN A 153 0.43 -14.92 -0.69
N ALA A 154 -0.68 -14.73 -1.40
CA ALA A 154 -1.37 -13.44 -1.45
C ALA A 154 -1.96 -13.09 -0.07
N LEU A 155 -2.18 -11.80 0.17
CA LEU A 155 -2.84 -11.29 1.37
C LEU A 155 -4.35 -11.50 1.23
N ARG A 156 -4.79 -12.71 1.61
CA ARG A 156 -6.15 -13.23 1.41
C ARG A 156 -7.14 -12.69 2.44
N TRP A 157 -8.40 -13.04 2.22
CA TRP A 157 -9.48 -12.72 3.15
C TRP A 157 -9.11 -13.13 4.58
N ASN A 158 -9.20 -12.17 5.50
CA ASN A 158 -9.01 -12.33 6.93
C ASN A 158 -7.58 -12.74 7.32
N THR A 159 -6.59 -12.36 6.50
CA THR A 159 -5.17 -12.47 6.84
C THR A 159 -4.53 -11.09 6.97
N MET A 160 -3.41 -11.04 7.68
CA MET A 160 -2.63 -9.84 7.90
C MET A 160 -1.16 -10.14 7.60
N HIS A 161 -0.53 -9.27 6.83
CA HIS A 161 0.92 -9.28 6.60
C HIS A 161 1.50 -8.03 7.23
N THR A 162 2.73 -8.12 7.74
CA THR A 162 3.50 -6.96 8.17
C THR A 162 4.72 -6.77 7.26
N PHE A 163 5.10 -5.51 7.06
CA PHE A 163 6.21 -5.09 6.22
C PHE A 163 7.03 -4.08 7.00
N SER A 164 8.34 -4.29 7.10
CA SER A 164 9.22 -3.38 7.85
C SER A 164 10.49 -3.09 7.09
N PHE A 165 11.06 -1.92 7.32
CA PHE A 165 12.35 -1.49 6.76
C PHE A 165 12.87 -0.27 7.50
N ASP A 166 14.15 0.01 7.30
CA ASP A 166 14.80 1.21 7.78
C ASP A 166 15.16 2.12 6.60
N THR A 167 14.96 3.43 6.73
CA THR A 167 15.33 4.41 5.70
C THR A 167 15.76 5.74 6.34
N SER A 168 16.53 6.53 5.60
CA SER A 168 16.85 7.92 5.97
C SER A 168 15.69 8.89 5.72
N ASP A 169 14.64 8.45 5.04
CA ASP A 169 13.51 9.31 4.68
C ASP A 169 12.53 9.46 5.86
N PRO A 170 12.35 10.69 6.40
CA PRO A 170 11.47 10.94 7.55
C PRO A 170 9.99 10.75 7.22
N PRO A 171 9.09 10.57 8.20
CA PRO A 171 7.67 10.32 7.91
C PRO A 171 6.94 11.57 7.43
N VAL A 172 6.12 11.42 6.39
CA VAL A 172 5.19 12.43 5.86
C VAL A 172 3.84 11.80 5.52
N GLU A 173 2.81 12.62 5.38
CA GLU A 173 1.58 12.19 4.69
C GLU A 173 1.87 12.05 3.20
N GLY A 174 1.57 10.89 2.64
CA GLY A 174 1.72 10.60 1.22
C GLY A 174 0.89 9.40 0.82
N GLN A 175 1.31 8.72 -0.25
CA GLN A 175 0.58 7.58 -0.79
C GLN A 175 1.42 6.32 -0.79
N ALA A 176 0.79 5.21 -0.40
CA ALA A 176 1.27 3.87 -0.67
C ALA A 176 0.41 3.24 -1.77
N MET A 177 0.95 2.24 -2.47
CA MET A 177 0.26 1.50 -3.51
C MET A 177 0.10 0.02 -3.13
N LEU A 178 -1.03 -0.57 -3.50
CA LEU A 178 -1.26 -2.01 -3.47
C LEU A 178 -1.78 -2.48 -4.82
N ASN A 179 -1.32 -3.65 -5.28
CA ASN A 179 -1.97 -4.35 -6.39
C ASN A 179 -2.84 -5.48 -5.85
N THR A 180 -4.06 -5.56 -6.37
CA THR A 180 -4.98 -6.66 -6.10
C THR A 180 -4.51 -7.94 -6.78
N PHE A 181 -4.73 -9.09 -6.14
CA PHE A 181 -4.15 -10.36 -6.60
C PHE A 181 -4.92 -10.95 -7.79
N LYS A 182 -6.26 -11.06 -7.68
CA LYS A 182 -7.07 -11.75 -8.70
C LYS A 182 -7.23 -10.99 -10.01
N ASP A 183 -7.24 -9.66 -9.96
CA ASP A 183 -7.51 -8.82 -11.13
C ASP A 183 -6.47 -7.73 -11.38
N GLY A 184 -5.39 -7.68 -10.58
CA GLY A 184 -4.21 -6.87 -10.87
C GLY A 184 -4.39 -5.35 -10.76
N ALA A 185 -5.55 -4.86 -10.30
CA ALA A 185 -5.80 -3.43 -10.19
C ALA A 185 -4.93 -2.79 -9.11
N GLU A 186 -4.48 -1.57 -9.41
CA GLU A 186 -3.71 -0.70 -8.53
C GLU A 186 -4.62 0.14 -7.64
N ILE A 187 -4.23 0.25 -6.38
CA ILE A 187 -4.98 0.93 -5.33
C ILE A 187 -4.04 1.86 -4.59
N MET A 188 -4.33 3.15 -4.69
CA MET A 188 -3.61 4.22 -4.01
C MET A 188 -4.28 4.54 -2.68
N VAL A 189 -3.49 4.59 -1.61
CA VAL A 189 -3.99 4.84 -0.26
C VAL A 189 -3.18 5.93 0.44
N ASN A 190 -3.88 6.93 0.99
CA ASN A 190 -3.24 8.01 1.73
C ASN A 190 -2.87 7.54 3.14
N MET A 191 -1.59 7.58 3.48
CA MET A 191 -1.07 7.16 4.78
C MET A 191 0.28 7.83 5.10
N ILE A 192 0.78 7.60 6.32
CA ILE A 192 2.16 7.96 6.63
C ILE A 192 3.09 7.06 5.81
N VAL A 193 3.97 7.69 5.06
CA VAL A 193 5.00 7.07 4.22
C VAL A 193 6.34 7.78 4.44
N PRO A 194 7.46 7.22 3.98
CA PRO A 194 8.72 7.95 3.97
C PRO A 194 8.66 9.16 3.03
N ASN A 195 9.35 10.25 3.40
CA ASN A 195 9.47 11.51 2.67
C ASN A 195 10.36 11.36 1.44
N ALA A 196 9.93 10.51 0.53
CA ALA A 196 10.13 10.73 -0.88
C ALA A 196 8.96 11.61 -1.33
N ASP A 197 9.26 12.74 -1.98
CA ASP A 197 8.25 13.41 -2.80
C ASP A 197 7.63 12.31 -3.66
N PHE A 198 6.36 11.99 -3.43
CA PHE A 198 5.67 11.00 -4.24
C PHE A 198 5.74 11.53 -5.66
N VAL A 199 6.61 10.94 -6.48
CA VAL A 199 6.64 11.23 -7.91
C VAL A 199 5.36 10.59 -8.41
N ASP A 200 4.31 11.40 -8.53
CA ASP A 200 3.16 11.04 -9.34
C ASP A 200 3.72 10.74 -10.73
N ASN A 201 3.88 9.44 -11.02
CA ASN A 201 4.37 8.98 -12.30
C ASN A 201 3.30 9.09 -13.40
N SER A 202 2.14 9.67 -13.10
CA SER A 202 1.39 10.34 -14.15
C SER A 202 2.15 11.62 -14.49
N CYS A 203 3.04 11.53 -15.48
CA CYS A 203 3.56 12.73 -16.11
C CYS A 203 2.37 13.43 -16.77
N ALA A 204 1.58 14.21 -16.02
CA ALA A 204 0.38 14.88 -16.50
C ALA A 204 0.69 15.82 -17.68
N SER A 205 1.97 16.22 -17.78
CA SER A 205 2.56 16.97 -18.86
C SER A 205 3.01 16.15 -20.08
N ASP A 206 2.88 14.80 -20.09
CA ASP A 206 3.03 13.96 -21.28
C ASP A 206 1.76 14.07 -22.12
N LEU A 207 1.74 15.12 -22.91
CA LEU A 207 0.61 15.45 -23.76
C LEU A 207 0.58 14.57 -25.00
N ASN A 208 1.73 14.06 -25.46
CA ASN A 208 1.84 13.31 -26.70
C ASN A 208 1.64 11.78 -26.52
N GLY A 209 1.68 11.30 -25.28
CA GLY A 209 1.52 9.90 -24.90
C GLY A 209 2.70 9.03 -25.32
N ASP A 210 3.90 9.61 -25.40
CA ASP A 210 5.15 8.89 -25.73
C ASP A 210 5.94 8.48 -24.49
N ASN A 211 5.33 8.67 -23.31
CA ASN A 211 5.84 8.32 -21.99
C ASN A 211 7.06 9.15 -21.59
N VAL A 212 7.33 10.30 -22.23
CA VAL A 212 8.43 11.18 -21.85
C VAL A 212 8.00 12.64 -21.99
N VAL A 213 8.12 13.43 -20.92
CA VAL A 213 7.91 14.87 -21.03
C VAL A 213 9.12 15.53 -21.64
N ASP A 214 9.02 15.92 -22.91
CA ASP A 214 10.13 16.55 -23.63
C ASP A 214 9.70 17.72 -24.52
N GLY A 215 10.55 18.07 -25.50
CA GLY A 215 10.27 19.13 -26.46
C GLY A 215 9.01 18.92 -27.30
N GLN A 216 8.50 17.69 -27.38
CA GLN A 216 7.29 17.34 -28.11
C GLN A 216 6.02 17.71 -27.33
N ASP A 217 6.01 17.58 -26.01
CA ASP A 217 4.90 18.03 -25.16
C ASP A 217 4.84 19.54 -25.08
N LEU A 218 6.00 20.17 -24.95
CA LEU A 218 6.12 21.61 -25.09
C LEU A 218 5.59 22.09 -26.44
N ALA A 219 5.87 21.36 -27.52
CA ALA A 219 5.32 21.69 -28.83
C ALA A 219 3.79 21.59 -28.86
N LYS A 220 3.17 20.67 -28.10
CA LYS A 220 1.70 20.61 -27.96
C LYS A 220 1.15 21.83 -27.21
N VAL A 221 1.74 22.23 -26.07
CA VAL A 221 1.35 23.45 -25.36
C VAL A 221 1.40 24.68 -26.29
N LEU A 222 2.48 24.82 -27.07
CA LEU A 222 2.62 25.92 -28.00
C LEU A 222 1.66 25.84 -29.19
N ALA A 223 1.33 24.63 -29.67
CA ALA A 223 0.41 24.43 -30.78
C ALA A 223 -1.05 24.75 -30.42
N PHE A 224 -1.43 24.56 -29.16
CA PHE A 224 -2.80 24.78 -28.67
C PHE A 224 -2.96 26.06 -27.84
N TRP A 225 -1.98 26.97 -27.86
CA TRP A 225 -2.03 28.22 -27.09
C TRP A 225 -3.36 28.97 -27.26
N GLY A 226 -4.03 29.26 -26.13
CA GLY A 226 -5.35 29.90 -26.08
C GLY A 226 -6.54 28.97 -26.37
N ASN A 227 -6.35 27.66 -26.45
CA ASN A 227 -7.39 26.63 -26.61
C ASN A 227 -7.20 25.53 -25.56
N ALA A 228 -8.17 24.63 -25.38
CA ALA A 228 -8.08 23.56 -24.36
C ALA A 228 -7.18 22.35 -24.74
N GLY A 229 -6.44 22.41 -25.86
CA GLY A 229 -5.75 21.23 -26.40
C GLY A 229 -4.41 20.88 -25.73
N GLY A 230 -3.85 21.79 -24.94
CA GLY A 230 -2.69 21.56 -24.06
C GLY A 230 -2.95 22.14 -22.67
N ASP A 231 -4.20 22.11 -22.23
CA ASP A 231 -4.67 22.56 -20.93
C ASP A 231 -4.41 21.44 -19.91
N ILE A 232 -3.34 21.62 -19.13
CA ILE A 232 -2.82 20.68 -18.14
C ILE A 232 -3.43 20.98 -16.77
N ASP A 233 -3.65 22.26 -16.44
CA ASP A 233 -4.20 22.67 -15.15
C ASP A 233 -5.74 22.65 -15.07
N GLY A 234 -6.40 22.43 -16.21
CA GLY A 234 -7.84 22.24 -16.33
C GLY A 234 -8.66 23.54 -16.26
N ASP A 235 -8.03 24.69 -16.50
CA ASP A 235 -8.70 26.00 -16.44
C ASP A 235 -9.53 26.34 -17.70
N GLY A 236 -9.46 25.48 -18.72
CA GLY A 236 -10.16 25.60 -19.99
C GLY A 236 -9.36 26.30 -21.09
N THR A 237 -8.12 26.72 -20.86
CA THR A 237 -7.26 27.36 -21.86
C THR A 237 -5.76 27.11 -21.65
N THR A 238 -5.07 26.68 -22.70
CA THR A 238 -3.60 26.60 -22.69
C THR A 238 -2.95 27.98 -22.59
N GLY A 239 -2.13 28.17 -21.56
CA GLY A 239 -1.44 29.42 -21.26
C GLY A 239 -0.12 29.24 -20.50
N GLY A 240 0.26 30.29 -19.77
CA GLY A 240 1.56 30.35 -19.11
C GLY A 240 1.71 29.38 -17.94
N THR A 241 0.60 28.97 -17.33
CA THR A 241 0.56 28.00 -16.23
C THR A 241 0.78 26.58 -16.74
N ASP A 242 0.17 26.19 -17.87
CA ASP A 242 0.44 24.90 -18.53
C ASP A 242 1.88 24.80 -19.04
N LEU A 243 2.42 25.89 -19.58
CA LEU A 243 3.83 25.95 -19.95
C LEU A 243 4.75 25.72 -18.74
N ALA A 244 4.40 26.29 -17.59
CA ALA A 244 5.17 26.08 -16.37
C ALA A 244 5.07 24.63 -15.87
N ALA A 245 3.92 23.97 -16.05
CA ALA A 245 3.73 22.55 -15.73
C ALA A 245 4.66 21.65 -16.57
N VAL A 246 4.69 21.82 -17.90
CA VAL A 246 5.60 21.05 -18.78
C VAL A 246 7.07 21.25 -18.41
N LEU A 247 7.46 22.48 -18.04
CA LEU A 247 8.84 22.77 -17.63
C LEU A 247 9.17 22.22 -16.24
N ALA A 248 8.19 22.14 -15.34
CA ALA A 248 8.36 21.53 -14.03
C ALA A 248 8.54 20.01 -14.16
N ASP A 249 7.83 19.39 -15.09
CA ASP A 249 7.84 17.95 -15.34
C ASP A 249 8.90 17.54 -16.38
N TRP A 250 9.79 18.45 -16.80
CA TRP A 250 10.71 18.19 -17.92
C TRP A 250 11.62 16.99 -17.67
N GLY A 251 11.57 16.00 -18.57
CA GLY A 251 12.31 14.75 -18.44
C GLY A 251 11.64 13.70 -17.54
N CYS A 252 10.41 13.93 -17.09
CA CYS A 252 9.56 12.90 -16.49
C CYS A 252 9.34 11.77 -17.49
N ILE A 253 9.35 10.52 -17.03
CA ILE A 253 9.17 9.33 -17.86
C ILE A 253 7.94 8.57 -17.33
N GLY A 254 6.82 8.66 -18.05
CA GLY A 254 5.59 7.93 -17.73
C GLY A 254 5.72 6.43 -18.05
N GLU A 255 4.77 5.62 -17.58
CA GLU A 255 4.67 4.19 -17.96
C GLU A 255 3.56 3.92 -18.98
#